data_AF-A0A382PV60-F1
#
_entry.id   AF-A0A382PV60-F1
#
_cell.length_a   1.000
_cell.length_b   1.000
_cell.length_c   1.000
_cell.angle_alpha   90.00
_cell.angle_beta   90.00
_cell.angle_gamma   90.00
#
_symmetry.space_group_name_H-M   'P 1'
#
loop_
_entity.id
_entity.type
_entity.pdbx_description
1 polymer ?
#
loop_
_entity_poly.entity_id
_entity_poly.type
_entity_poly.pdbx_seq_one_letter_code
_entity_poly.pdbx_strand_id
1 'polypeptide(L)'
;KAQAMVDVRVRPVADADRIERAFAGLTTDDPRTQLQVNGEFRPPLERNAAVRRLYKVAKQVASDLGRDLTEFSTGGGSDGNLTSARGIPTLDGLGAVGEGAHALHEQIDISALPWRAAMLAGLIARVVEE
;
A
#
# COMPACT_ATOMS: atom_id res chain seq x y z
N LYS A 1 -19.23 21.98 22.95
CA LYS A 1 -18.14 21.48 22.08
C LYS A 1 -18.63 20.20 21.43
N ALA A 2 -18.55 20.09 20.12
CA ALA A 2 -18.89 18.88 19.37
C ALA A 2 -17.66 18.43 18.59
N GLN A 3 -17.53 17.14 18.32
CA GLN A 3 -16.42 16.56 17.58
C GLN A 3 -16.94 15.43 16.68
N ALA A 4 -16.31 15.28 15.53
CA ALA A 4 -16.54 14.17 14.61
C ALA A 4 -15.18 13.69 14.07
N MET A 5 -15.10 12.41 13.74
CA MET A 5 -13.95 11.79 13.09
C MET A 5 -14.41 11.23 11.75
N VAL A 6 -13.61 11.42 10.71
CA VAL A 6 -13.91 10.94 9.36
C VAL A 6 -12.74 10.06 8.89
N ASP A 7 -13.01 8.79 8.62
CA ASP A 7 -12.07 7.89 7.94
C ASP A 7 -12.23 8.08 6.43
N VAL A 8 -11.15 8.44 5.74
CA VAL A 8 -11.16 8.58 4.28
C VAL A 8 -10.08 7.68 3.69
N ARG A 9 -10.49 6.88 2.70
CA ARG A 9 -9.61 6.02 1.93
C ARG A 9 -9.61 6.46 0.48
N VAL A 10 -8.41 6.67 -0.06
CA VAL A 10 -8.18 7.13 -1.43
C VAL A 10 -7.27 6.13 -2.14
N ARG A 11 -7.44 6.02 -3.46
CA ARG A 11 -6.63 5.14 -4.31
C ARG A 11 -5.63 5.92 -5.14
N PRO A 12 -6.03 6.99 -5.86
CA PRO A 12 -5.07 7.87 -6.50
C PRO A 12 -4.66 9.03 -5.59
N VAL A 13 -3.44 9.53 -5.75
CA VAL A 13 -2.93 10.71 -5.03
C VAL A 13 -3.84 11.92 -5.31
N ALA A 14 -4.32 12.07 -6.55
CA ALA A 14 -5.22 13.15 -6.92
C ALA A 14 -6.53 13.19 -6.10
N ASP A 15 -7.01 12.04 -5.62
CA ASP A 15 -8.17 11.99 -4.73
C ASP A 15 -7.82 12.45 -3.31
N ALA A 16 -6.61 12.16 -2.82
CA ALA A 16 -6.12 12.70 -1.55
C ALA A 16 -6.13 14.23 -1.62
N ASP A 17 -5.49 14.81 -2.64
CA ASP A 17 -5.40 16.26 -2.81
C ASP A 17 -6.79 16.92 -2.92
N ARG A 18 -7.73 16.25 -3.61
CA ARG A 18 -9.12 16.74 -3.74
C ARG A 18 -9.82 16.79 -2.39
N ILE A 19 -9.66 15.76 -1.58
CA ILE A 19 -10.28 15.68 -0.25
C ILE A 19 -9.62 16.65 0.72
N GLU A 20 -8.29 16.78 0.72
CA GLU A 20 -7.58 17.77 1.53
C GLU A 20 -8.06 19.19 1.22
N ARG A 21 -8.19 19.55 -0.07
CA ARG A 21 -8.76 20.84 -0.48
C ARG A 21 -10.20 21.03 0.00
N ALA A 22 -11.02 19.98 -0.06
CA ALA A 22 -12.41 20.04 0.40
C ALA A 22 -12.49 20.30 1.92
N PHE A 23 -11.66 19.61 2.72
CA PHE A 23 -11.59 19.82 4.17
C PHE A 23 -11.02 21.19 4.55
N ALA A 24 -9.96 21.64 3.86
CA ALA A 24 -9.35 22.94 4.08
C ALA A 24 -10.31 24.10 3.73
N GLY A 25 -11.26 23.87 2.82
CA GLY A 25 -12.27 24.85 2.41
C GLY A 25 -13.53 24.90 3.29
N LEU A 26 -13.64 24.08 4.34
CA LEU A 26 -14.81 24.08 5.21
C LEU A 26 -14.90 25.36 6.05
N THR A 27 -16.07 25.96 6.09
CA THR A 27 -16.39 27.16 6.88
C THR A 27 -17.61 26.93 7.76
N THR A 28 -17.82 27.83 8.73
CA THR A 28 -19.05 27.86 9.53
C THR A 28 -19.99 28.96 9.03
N ASP A 29 -21.29 28.69 9.04
CA ASP A 29 -22.31 29.70 8.68
C ASP A 29 -22.69 30.60 9.86
N ASP A 30 -22.57 30.11 11.10
CA ASP A 30 -22.86 30.88 12.32
C ASP A 30 -21.57 31.55 12.84
N PRO A 31 -21.49 32.89 12.91
CA PRO A 31 -20.30 33.61 13.35
C PRO A 31 -19.93 33.39 14.83
N ARG A 32 -20.81 32.79 15.63
CA ARG A 32 -20.54 32.40 17.02
C ARG A 32 -19.81 31.05 17.11
N THR A 33 -19.65 30.35 15.99
CA THR A 33 -19.04 29.03 15.93
C THR A 33 -17.68 29.07 15.27
N GLN A 34 -16.78 28.18 15.71
CA GLN A 34 -15.45 28.00 15.12
C GLN A 34 -15.28 26.54 14.72
N LEU A 35 -14.63 26.32 13.57
CA LEU A 35 -14.29 25.00 13.05
C LEU A 35 -12.77 24.85 13.02
N GLN A 36 -12.30 23.70 13.51
CA GLN A 36 -10.91 23.27 13.37
C GLN A 36 -10.91 21.90 12.71
N VAL A 37 -10.20 21.77 11.60
CA VAL A 37 -10.05 20.52 10.87
C VAL A 37 -8.57 20.16 10.89
N ASN A 38 -8.26 18.97 11.39
CA ASN A 38 -6.92 18.42 11.43
C ASN A 38 -6.96 17.00 10.88
N GLY A 39 -5.90 16.58 10.21
CA GLY A 39 -5.76 15.25 9.65
C GLY A 39 -4.70 15.23 8.56
N GLU A 40 -4.23 14.03 8.25
CA GLU A 40 -3.25 13.79 7.19
C GLU A 40 -3.57 12.46 6.51
N PHE A 41 -3.15 12.33 5.26
CA PHE A 41 -3.21 11.07 4.54
C PHE A 41 -1.89 10.32 4.66
N ARG A 42 -1.97 9.00 4.90
CA ARG A 42 -0.92 8.12 4.38
C ARG A 42 -1.07 8.10 2.85
N PRO A 43 -0.01 8.42 2.07
CA PRO A 43 -0.09 8.42 0.62
C PRO A 43 -0.55 7.06 0.08
N PRO A 44 -1.32 6.99 -1.02
CA PRO A 44 -1.71 5.71 -1.59
C PRO A 44 -0.54 4.98 -2.27
N LEU A 45 -0.60 3.63 -2.29
CA LEU A 45 0.34 2.77 -3.02
C LEU A 45 -0.18 2.57 -4.46
N GLU A 46 0.12 3.51 -5.35
CA GLU A 46 -0.39 3.50 -6.72
C GLU A 46 0.33 2.49 -7.63
N ARG A 47 -0.46 1.77 -8.45
CA ARG A 47 0.06 0.85 -9.47
C ARG A 47 0.51 1.59 -10.75
N ASN A 48 1.54 2.41 -10.63
CA ASN A 48 2.10 3.17 -11.74
C ASN A 48 2.92 2.31 -12.73
N ALA A 49 3.43 2.92 -13.81
CA ALA A 49 4.15 2.19 -14.84
C ALA A 49 5.45 1.52 -14.34
N ALA A 50 6.15 2.12 -13.39
CA ALA A 50 7.37 1.56 -12.82
C ALA A 50 7.07 0.37 -11.91
N VAL A 51 6.04 0.47 -11.07
CA VAL A 51 5.54 -0.65 -10.26
C VAL A 51 5.10 -1.81 -11.15
N ARG A 52 4.43 -1.54 -12.27
CA ARG A 52 4.06 -2.59 -13.24
C ARG A 52 5.27 -3.29 -13.86
N ARG A 53 6.38 -2.59 -14.09
CA ARG A 53 7.62 -3.21 -14.59
C ARG A 53 8.25 -4.10 -13.52
N LEU A 54 8.38 -3.58 -12.29
CA LEU A 54 8.89 -4.35 -11.16
C LEU A 54 8.05 -5.61 -10.89
N TYR A 55 6.72 -5.50 -10.95
CA TYR A 55 5.82 -6.64 -10.83
C TYR A 55 6.03 -7.69 -11.93
N LYS A 56 6.29 -7.27 -13.18
CA LYS A 56 6.61 -8.22 -14.26
C LYS A 56 7.88 -9.00 -13.99
N VAL A 57 8.92 -8.37 -13.44
CA VAL A 57 10.15 -9.07 -13.02
C VAL A 57 9.82 -10.09 -11.93
N ALA A 58 9.08 -9.69 -10.90
CA ALA A 58 8.64 -10.59 -9.82
C ALA A 58 7.81 -11.78 -10.35
N LYS A 59 6.90 -11.53 -11.30
CA LYS A 59 6.08 -12.55 -11.93
C LYS A 59 6.91 -13.52 -12.78
N GLN A 60 7.94 -13.04 -13.48
CA GLN A 60 8.85 -13.91 -14.22
C GLN A 60 9.67 -14.79 -13.25
N VAL A 61 10.22 -14.23 -12.17
CA VAL A 61 10.93 -15.02 -11.14
C VAL A 61 10.03 -16.11 -10.57
N ALA A 62 8.79 -15.78 -10.23
CA ALA A 62 7.83 -16.76 -9.73
C ALA A 62 7.57 -17.89 -10.76
N SER A 63 7.39 -17.51 -12.04
CA SER A 63 7.20 -18.46 -13.14
C SER A 63 8.39 -19.40 -13.30
N ASP A 64 9.61 -18.88 -13.19
CA ASP A 64 10.84 -19.69 -13.29
C ASP A 64 10.99 -20.64 -12.09
N LEU A 65 10.38 -20.31 -10.95
CA LEU A 65 10.22 -21.18 -9.78
C LEU A 65 8.97 -22.07 -9.85
N GLY A 66 8.31 -22.15 -11.00
CA GLY A 66 7.19 -23.04 -11.26
C GLY A 66 5.86 -22.64 -10.61
N ARG A 67 5.65 -21.37 -10.24
CA ARG A 67 4.36 -20.87 -9.72
C ARG A 67 3.91 -19.58 -10.40
N ASP A 68 2.60 -19.42 -10.55
CA ASP A 68 2.05 -18.13 -10.95
C ASP A 68 2.06 -17.15 -9.77
N LEU A 69 2.33 -15.88 -10.06
CA LEU A 69 2.23 -14.79 -9.10
C LEU A 69 1.03 -13.91 -9.47
N THR A 70 0.15 -13.71 -8.51
CA THR A 70 -0.99 -12.79 -8.60
C THR A 70 -0.70 -11.50 -7.82
N GLU A 71 -1.42 -10.44 -8.15
CA GLU A 71 -1.43 -9.18 -7.41
C GLU A 71 -2.87 -8.80 -7.06
N PHE A 72 -3.05 -8.12 -5.94
CA PHE A 72 -4.35 -7.62 -5.50
C PHE A 72 -4.15 -6.32 -4.72
N SER A 73 -5.24 -5.56 -4.56
CA SER A 73 -5.27 -4.37 -3.73
C SER A 73 -6.00 -4.69 -2.42
N THR A 74 -5.49 -4.18 -1.31
CA THR A 74 -6.16 -4.20 -0.01
C THR A 74 -6.58 -2.79 0.38
N GLY A 75 -7.41 -2.67 1.42
CA GLY A 75 -7.78 -1.36 1.98
C GLY A 75 -6.76 -0.79 2.96
N GLY A 76 -5.73 -1.55 3.35
CA GLY A 76 -4.73 -1.17 4.35
C GLY A 76 -3.59 -0.33 3.78
N GLY A 77 -2.70 0.13 4.67
CA GLY A 77 -1.44 0.77 4.30
C GLY A 77 -0.26 0.03 4.90
N SER A 78 0.91 0.20 4.30
CA SER A 78 2.20 -0.29 4.76
C SER A 78 3.26 0.81 4.61
N ASP A 79 4.50 0.53 5.01
CA ASP A 79 5.61 1.45 4.77
C ASP A 79 6.00 1.54 3.28
N GLY A 80 5.52 0.60 2.45
CA GLY A 80 5.65 0.69 1.01
C GLY A 80 4.91 1.90 0.40
N ASN A 81 3.87 2.40 1.07
CA ASN A 81 3.22 3.66 0.72
C ASN A 81 4.20 4.84 0.75
N LEU A 82 5.12 4.86 1.72
CA LEU A 82 6.05 5.97 1.91
C LEU A 82 7.16 5.96 0.86
N THR A 83 7.71 4.79 0.53
CA THR A 83 8.72 4.66 -0.54
C THR A 83 8.10 4.95 -1.90
N SER A 84 6.88 4.45 -2.16
CA SER A 84 6.15 4.74 -3.39
C SER A 84 5.88 6.24 -3.57
N ALA A 85 5.50 6.95 -2.50
CA ALA A 85 5.29 8.41 -2.54
C ALA A 85 6.57 9.19 -2.87
N ARG A 86 7.75 8.60 -2.64
CA ARG A 86 9.05 9.16 -3.04
C ARG A 86 9.45 8.80 -4.47
N GLY A 87 8.55 8.17 -5.24
CA GLY A 87 8.80 7.75 -6.62
C GLY A 87 9.60 6.45 -6.73
N ILE A 88 9.85 5.75 -5.62
CA ILE A 88 10.58 4.48 -5.63
C ILE A 88 9.58 3.36 -5.97
N PRO A 89 9.77 2.62 -7.08
CA PRO A 89 8.89 1.50 -7.43
C PRO A 89 8.89 0.48 -6.29
N THR A 90 7.71 0.20 -5.74
CA THR A 90 7.57 -0.62 -4.54
C THR A 90 6.54 -1.71 -4.78
N LEU A 91 6.90 -2.96 -4.44
CA LEU A 91 5.96 -4.06 -4.27
C LEU A 91 5.80 -4.34 -2.78
N ASP A 92 4.57 -4.59 -2.37
CA ASP A 92 4.23 -4.97 -1.00
C ASP A 92 3.69 -6.41 -0.97
N GLY A 93 3.57 -7.03 0.20
CA GLY A 93 3.06 -8.40 0.35
C GLY A 93 4.03 -9.49 -0.09
N LEU A 94 5.34 -9.20 -0.09
CA LEU A 94 6.40 -10.17 -0.43
C LEU A 94 6.81 -11.06 0.75
N GLY A 95 6.22 -10.88 1.92
CA GLY A 95 6.50 -11.63 3.14
C GLY A 95 5.94 -13.06 3.16
N ALA A 96 5.83 -13.62 4.38
CA ALA A 96 5.30 -14.96 4.60
C ALA A 96 3.85 -15.10 4.10
N VAL A 97 3.50 -16.29 3.62
CA VAL A 97 2.11 -16.66 3.33
C VAL A 97 1.47 -17.10 4.63
N GLY A 98 0.24 -16.65 4.88
CA GLY A 98 -0.47 -16.91 6.12
C GLY A 98 -1.87 -16.35 6.12
N GLU A 99 -2.53 -16.44 7.26
CA GLU A 99 -3.88 -15.93 7.48
C GLU A 99 -3.99 -15.24 8.84
N GLY A 100 -5.02 -14.40 9.00
CA GLY A 100 -5.32 -13.78 10.28
C GLY A 100 -4.29 -12.75 10.74
N ALA A 101 -3.55 -12.08 9.84
CA ALA A 101 -2.64 -11.00 10.21
C ALA A 101 -3.35 -9.98 11.11
N HIS A 102 -2.78 -9.68 12.27
CA HIS A 102 -3.36 -8.82 13.32
C HIS A 102 -4.60 -9.41 14.04
N ALA A 103 -4.78 -10.73 14.03
CA ALA A 103 -5.86 -11.41 14.72
C ALA A 103 -5.35 -12.51 15.67
N LEU A 104 -6.19 -12.96 16.61
CA LEU A 104 -5.83 -14.03 17.56
C LEU A 104 -5.50 -15.37 16.87
N HIS A 105 -5.96 -15.56 15.64
CA HIS A 105 -5.72 -16.74 14.82
C HIS A 105 -4.62 -16.48 13.77
N GLU A 106 -3.73 -15.52 14.01
CA GLU A 106 -2.59 -15.24 13.13
C GLU A 106 -1.71 -16.48 12.98
N GLN A 107 -1.44 -16.88 11.73
CA GLN A 107 -0.66 -18.05 11.41
C GLN A 107 0.08 -17.89 10.07
N ILE A 108 1.15 -18.64 9.90
CA ILE A 108 1.91 -18.73 8.64
C ILE A 108 1.92 -20.16 8.09
N ASP A 109 1.97 -20.29 6.78
CA ASP A 109 2.24 -21.55 6.09
C ASP A 109 3.76 -21.77 5.99
N ILE A 110 4.27 -22.63 6.87
CA ILE A 110 5.70 -22.99 6.91
C ILE A 110 6.16 -23.62 5.60
N SER A 111 5.28 -24.38 4.93
CA SER A 111 5.62 -25.05 3.66
C SER A 111 5.83 -24.08 2.51
N ALA A 112 5.30 -22.85 2.62
CA ALA A 112 5.48 -21.79 1.64
C ALA A 112 6.80 -21.01 1.81
N LEU A 113 7.44 -21.07 2.98
CA LEU A 113 8.63 -20.28 3.30
C LEU A 113 9.81 -20.51 2.33
N PRO A 114 10.18 -21.76 1.95
CA PRO A 114 11.30 -21.97 1.03
C PRO A 114 11.05 -21.33 -0.34
N TRP A 115 9.83 -21.43 -0.86
CA TRP A 115 9.48 -20.83 -2.14
C TRP A 115 9.47 -19.29 -2.05
N ARG A 116 8.92 -18.71 -0.98
CA ARG A 116 8.95 -17.25 -0.76
C ARG A 116 10.37 -16.71 -0.66
N ALA A 117 11.25 -17.39 0.07
CA ALA A 117 12.66 -17.03 0.17
C ALA A 117 13.35 -17.07 -1.20
N ALA A 118 13.15 -18.13 -1.97
CA ALA A 118 13.70 -18.25 -3.33
C ALA A 118 13.16 -17.16 -4.27
N MET A 119 11.87 -16.85 -4.19
CA MET A 119 11.23 -15.81 -5.00
C MET A 119 11.80 -14.42 -4.67
N LEU A 120 11.91 -14.08 -3.38
CA LEU A 120 12.48 -12.79 -2.96
C LEU A 120 13.96 -12.68 -3.35
N ALA A 121 14.75 -13.73 -3.15
CA ALA A 121 16.14 -13.77 -3.57
C ALA A 121 16.30 -13.60 -5.08
N GLY A 122 15.48 -14.29 -5.89
CA GLY A 122 15.49 -14.16 -7.34
C GLY A 122 15.07 -12.78 -7.83
N LEU A 123 14.11 -12.14 -7.15
CA LEU A 123 13.72 -10.76 -7.44
C LEU A 123 14.86 -9.79 -7.17
N ILE A 124 15.50 -9.90 -5.99
CA ILE A 124 16.65 -9.07 -5.63
C ILE A 124 17.78 -9.24 -6.66
N ALA A 125 18.11 -10.47 -7.03
CA ALA A 125 19.15 -10.75 -8.02
C ALA A 125 18.88 -10.05 -9.36
N ARG A 126 17.64 -10.15 -9.89
CA ARG A 126 17.30 -9.52 -11.18
C ARG A 126 17.29 -8.01 -11.15
N VAL A 127 16.82 -7.42 -10.05
CA VAL A 127 16.76 -5.96 -9.92
C VAL A 127 18.17 -5.36 -9.77
N VAL A 128 19.14 -6.13 -9.27
CA VAL A 128 20.55 -5.70 -9.17
C VAL A 128 21.30 -5.85 -10.49
N GLU A 129 20.88 -6.77 -11.35
CA GLU A 129 21.50 -7.03 -12.66
C GLU A 129 20.99 -6.11 -13.80
N GLU A 130 19.87 -5.41 -13.59
CA GLU A 130 19.33 -4.34 -14.47
C GLU A 130 19.99 -2.98 -14.22
#